data_AF-A0AAN8JPR8-F1
#
_entry.id   AF-A0AAN8JPR8-F1
#
_cell.length_a   1.000
_cell.length_b   1.000
_cell.length_c   1.000
_cell.angle_alpha   90.00
_cell.angle_beta   90.00
_cell.angle_gamma   90.00
#
_symmetry.space_group_name_H-M   'P 1'
#
loop_
_entity.id
_entity.type
_entity.pdbx_description
1 polymer ?
#
loop_
_entity_poly.entity_id
_entity_poly.type
_entity_poly.pdbx_seq_one_letter_code
_entity_poly.pdbx_strand_id
1 'polypeptide(L)'
;MESISRLHITLSETEYRFRRACEQVILLNNKLKELQVRYDRARRDGQRSFRYNIRLRMSGAEGVRNAYYEYARQKAEDVLSLRNKIRSLNDNYDDVSSTSSE
;
A
#
# COMPACT_ATOMS: atom_id res chain seq x y z
N MET A 1 -8.51 21.35 19.45
CA MET A 1 -7.85 21.68 18.17
C MET A 1 -6.84 20.58 17.88
N GLU A 2 -7.06 19.74 16.86
CA GLU A 2 -5.97 18.87 16.38
C GLU A 2 -4.85 19.78 15.91
N SER A 3 -3.69 19.73 16.58
CA SER A 3 -2.54 20.53 16.19
C SER A 3 -2.11 20.11 14.77
N ILE A 4 -1.97 21.08 13.85
CA ILE A 4 -1.52 20.86 12.46
C ILE A 4 -0.25 19.99 12.43
N SER A 5 0.64 20.16 13.40
CA SER A 5 1.84 19.33 13.57
C SER A 5 1.52 17.83 13.72
N ARG A 6 0.45 17.46 14.43
CA ARG A 6 0.01 16.06 14.54
C ARG A 6 -0.46 15.51 13.19
N LEU A 7 -1.20 16.31 12.41
CA LEU A 7 -1.66 15.90 11.07
C LEU A 7 -0.49 15.65 10.12
N HIS A 8 0.56 16.48 10.17
CA HIS A 8 1.78 16.24 9.39
C HIS A 8 2.51 14.95 9.79
N ILE A 9 2.61 14.67 11.09
CA ILE A 9 3.20 13.41 11.58
C ILE A 9 2.39 12.21 11.07
N THR A 10 1.06 12.25 11.22
CA THR A 10 0.18 11.17 10.74
C THR A 10 0.24 11.02 9.22
N LEU A 11 0.35 12.12 8.47
CA LEU A 11 0.53 12.07 7.02
C LEU A 11 1.83 11.34 6.67
N SER A 12 2.95 11.73 7.29
CA SER A 12 4.25 11.11 7.04
C SER A 12 4.24 9.60 7.37
N GLU A 13 3.60 9.21 8.46
CA GLU A 13 3.48 7.79 8.84
C GLU A 13 2.62 7.01 7.84
N THR A 14 1.53 7.62 7.36
CA THR A 14 0.62 6.97 6.40
C THR A 14 1.27 6.84 5.03
N GLU A 15 2.02 7.84 4.58
CA GLU A 15 2.82 7.79 3.35
C GLU A 15 3.90 6.71 3.44
N TYR A 16 4.57 6.58 4.60
CA TYR A 16 5.52 5.51 4.84
C TYR A 16 4.86 4.13 4.70
N ARG A 17 3.70 3.93 5.35
CA ARG A 17 2.94 2.67 5.28
C ARG A 17 2.48 2.35 3.86
N PHE A 18 1.99 3.34 3.12
CA PHE A 18 1.62 3.20 1.72
C PHE A 18 2.79 2.71 0.87
N ARG A 19 3.95 3.39 0.96
CA ARG A 19 5.16 3.00 0.23
C ARG A 19 5.58 1.57 0.57
N ARG A 20 5.60 1.21 1.87
CA ARG A 20 5.93 -0.15 2.31
C ARG A 20 4.98 -1.19 1.73
N ALA A 21 3.69 -0.89 1.67
CA ALA A 21 2.70 -1.79 1.06
C ALA A 21 2.99 -2.00 -0.43
N CYS A 22 3.29 -0.94 -1.18
CA CYS A 22 3.69 -1.05 -2.59
C CYS A 22 4.97 -1.88 -2.77
N GLU A 23 5.97 -1.70 -1.92
CA GLU A 23 7.20 -2.51 -1.93
C GLU A 23 6.89 -4.00 -1.72
N GLN A 24 5.99 -4.34 -0.78
CA GLN A 24 5.56 -5.73 -0.55
C GLN A 24 4.83 -6.33 -1.75
N VAL A 25 3.97 -5.55 -2.41
CA VAL A 25 3.30 -5.99 -3.65
C VAL A 25 4.32 -6.36 -4.74
N ILE A 26 5.34 -5.53 -4.94
CA ILE A 26 6.40 -5.79 -5.92
C ILE A 26 7.16 -7.08 -5.58
N LEU A 27 7.54 -7.24 -4.30
CA LEU A 27 8.24 -8.42 -3.82
C LEU A 27 7.42 -9.71 -4.03
N LEU A 28 6.12 -9.69 -3.71
CA LEU A 28 5.24 -10.83 -3.89
C LEU A 28 5.00 -11.15 -5.36
N ASN A 29 4.90 -10.14 -6.22
CA ASN A 29 4.83 -10.35 -7.67
C ASN A 29 6.07 -11.03 -8.22
N ASN A 30 7.27 -10.62 -7.78
CA ASN A 30 8.50 -11.31 -8.15
C ASN A 30 8.50 -12.76 -7.63
N LYS A 31 8.00 -12.98 -6.42
CA LYS A 31 7.88 -14.33 -5.87
C LYS A 31 6.95 -15.23 -6.68
N LEU A 32 5.83 -14.70 -7.13
CA LEU A 32 4.88 -15.42 -7.99
C LEU A 32 5.51 -15.78 -9.34
N LYS A 33 6.28 -14.88 -9.95
CA LYS A 33 7.04 -15.17 -11.18
C LYS A 33 8.03 -16.32 -10.98
N GLU A 34 8.78 -16.33 -9.88
CA GLU A 34 9.68 -17.43 -9.55
C GLU A 34 8.95 -18.76 -9.36
N LEU A 35 7.81 -18.75 -8.66
CA LEU A 35 7.00 -19.95 -8.43
C LEU A 35 6.42 -20.48 -9.75
N GLN A 36 6.00 -19.59 -10.64
CA GLN A 36 5.52 -19.95 -11.98
C GLN A 36 6.60 -20.69 -12.78
N VAL A 37 7.83 -20.17 -12.81
CA VAL A 37 8.96 -20.85 -13.49
C VAL A 37 9.22 -22.24 -12.92
N ARG A 38 9.13 -22.41 -11.60
CA ARG A 38 9.29 -23.73 -10.95
C ARG A 38 8.12 -24.66 -11.28
N TYR A 39 6.90 -24.13 -11.34
CA TYR A 39 5.71 -24.87 -11.73
C TYR A 39 5.84 -25.40 -13.16
N ASP A 40 6.26 -24.55 -14.10
CA ASP A 40 6.41 -24.92 -15.51
C ASP A 40 7.47 -26.00 -15.70
N ARG A 41 8.57 -25.93 -14.94
CA ARG A 41 9.58 -27.00 -14.88
C ARG A 41 8.97 -28.31 -14.34
N ALA A 42 8.29 -28.26 -13.20
CA ALA A 42 7.63 -29.42 -12.59
C ALA A 42 6.56 -30.05 -13.51
N ARG A 43 5.90 -29.23 -14.32
CA ARG A 43 4.94 -29.67 -15.34
C ARG A 43 5.61 -30.40 -16.47
N ARG A 44 6.68 -29.84 -17.03
CA ARG A 44 7.47 -30.47 -18.09
C ARG A 44 8.06 -31.81 -17.62
N ASP A 45 8.55 -31.86 -16.39
CA ASP A 45 9.24 -33.04 -15.85
C ASP A 45 8.26 -34.09 -15.25
N GLY A 46 6.94 -33.90 -15.39
CA GLY A 46 5.93 -34.87 -14.96
C GLY A 46 5.70 -34.97 -13.43
N GLN A 47 6.32 -34.10 -12.63
CA GLN A 47 6.36 -34.17 -11.16
C GLN A 47 5.04 -33.73 -10.49
N ARG A 48 4.04 -34.62 -10.44
CA ARG A 48 2.66 -34.29 -10.01
C ARG A 48 2.57 -33.70 -8.59
N SER A 49 3.21 -34.32 -7.61
CA SER A 49 3.17 -33.86 -6.21
C SER A 49 3.83 -32.48 -6.05
N PHE A 50 4.92 -32.23 -6.77
CA PHE A 50 5.63 -30.96 -6.73
C PHE A 50 4.80 -29.82 -7.35
N ARG A 51 4.08 -30.09 -8.46
CA ARG A 51 3.10 -29.13 -9.02
C ARG A 51 2.04 -28.72 -8.02
N TYR A 52 1.46 -29.68 -7.30
CA TYR A 52 0.42 -29.40 -6.32
C TYR A 52 0.95 -28.50 -5.19
N ASN A 53 2.13 -28.82 -4.66
CA ASN A 53 2.77 -28.01 -3.64
C ASN A 53 3.05 -26.57 -4.13
N ILE A 54 3.59 -26.42 -5.34
CA ILE A 54 3.86 -25.09 -5.91
C ILE A 54 2.57 -24.29 -6.09
N ARG A 55 1.50 -24.92 -6.60
CA ARG A 55 0.19 -24.26 -6.76
C ARG A 55 -0.38 -23.77 -5.43
N LEU A 56 -0.23 -24.56 -4.36
CA LEU A 56 -0.66 -24.14 -3.02
C LEU A 56 0.12 -22.90 -2.55
N ARG A 57 1.44 -22.87 -2.79
CA ARG A 57 2.28 -21.73 -2.45
C ARG A 57 1.96 -20.48 -3.28
N MET A 58 1.65 -20.65 -4.56
CA MET A 58 1.20 -19.56 -5.44
C MET A 58 -0.11 -18.95 -4.91
N SER A 59 -1.11 -19.78 -4.62
CA SER A 59 -2.39 -19.33 -4.06
C SER A 59 -2.22 -18.54 -2.76
N GLY A 60 -1.38 -19.03 -1.84
CA GLY A 60 -1.06 -18.29 -0.61
C GLY A 60 -0.39 -16.94 -0.88
N ALA A 61 0.60 -16.90 -1.78
CA ALA A 61 1.28 -15.66 -2.14
C ALA A 61 0.38 -14.65 -2.87
N GLU A 62 -0.54 -15.13 -3.72
CA GLU A 62 -1.57 -14.31 -4.37
C GLU A 62 -2.53 -13.70 -3.35
N GLY A 63 -2.99 -14.49 -2.38
CA GLY A 63 -3.85 -14.00 -1.29
C GLY A 63 -3.20 -12.88 -0.50
N VAL A 64 -1.94 -13.06 -0.07
CA VAL A 64 -1.20 -12.03 0.66
C VAL A 64 -0.94 -10.79 -0.20
N ARG A 65 -0.59 -10.97 -1.49
CA ARG A 65 -0.40 -9.85 -2.42
C ARG A 65 -1.68 -9.04 -2.57
N ASN A 66 -2.82 -9.70 -2.71
CA ASN A 66 -4.11 -9.02 -2.86
C ASN A 66 -4.48 -8.25 -1.58
N ALA A 67 -4.17 -8.80 -0.39
CA ALA A 67 -4.35 -8.07 0.86
C ALA A 67 -3.48 -6.79 0.93
N TYR A 68 -2.21 -6.85 0.49
CA TYR A 68 -1.37 -5.66 0.40
C TYR A 68 -1.85 -4.66 -0.65
N TYR A 69 -2.44 -5.11 -1.77
CA TYR A 69 -3.07 -4.21 -2.73
C TYR A 69 -4.22 -3.42 -2.12
N GLU A 70 -5.13 -4.10 -1.41
CA GLU A 70 -6.25 -3.44 -0.75
C GLU A 70 -5.77 -2.49 0.35
N TYR A 71 -4.79 -2.91 1.14
CA TYR A 71 -4.17 -2.06 2.16
C TYR A 71 -3.48 -0.82 1.54
N ALA A 72 -2.74 -0.98 0.44
CA ALA A 72 -2.11 0.13 -0.26
C ALA A 72 -3.16 1.11 -0.81
N ARG A 73 -4.27 0.60 -1.36
CA ARG A 73 -5.39 1.43 -1.82
C ARG A 73 -5.96 2.25 -0.68
N GLN A 74 -6.29 1.61 0.44
CA GLN A 74 -6.81 2.30 1.63
C GLN A 74 -5.83 3.38 2.12
N LYS A 75 -4.54 3.08 2.20
CA LYS A 75 -3.54 4.06 2.64
C LYS A 75 -3.35 5.21 1.64
N ALA A 76 -3.50 4.98 0.35
CA ALA A 76 -3.49 6.06 -0.64
C ALA A 76 -4.68 7.03 -0.44
N GLU A 77 -5.87 6.49 -0.19
CA GLU A 77 -7.07 7.27 0.12
C GLU A 77 -6.87 8.07 1.42
N ASP A 78 -6.30 7.45 2.47
CA ASP A 78 -5.96 8.13 3.73
C ASP A 78 -4.97 9.29 3.52
N VAL A 79 -3.91 9.08 2.72
CA VAL A 79 -2.92 10.13 2.38
C VAL A 79 -3.59 11.31 1.68
N LEU A 80 -4.46 11.04 0.71
CA LEU A 80 -5.19 12.09 0.00
C LEU A 80 -6.12 12.87 0.94
N SER A 81 -6.85 12.16 1.81
CA SER A 81 -7.72 12.75 2.82
C SER A 81 -6.94 13.67 3.78
N LEU A 82 -5.80 13.19 4.30
CA LEU A 82 -4.95 13.98 5.21
C LEU A 82 -4.35 15.21 4.52
N ARG A 83 -3.88 15.08 3.27
CA ARG A 83 -3.37 16.22 2.49
C ARG A 83 -4.45 17.28 2.24
N ASN A 84 -5.66 16.85 1.91
CA ASN A 84 -6.80 17.75 1.73
C ASN A 84 -7.16 18.44 3.04
N LYS A 85 -7.20 17.71 4.16
CA LYS A 85 -7.47 18.27 5.49
C LYS A 85 -6.46 19.33 5.90
N ILE A 86 -5.17 19.08 5.67
CA ILE A 86 -4.11 20.06 5.95
C ILE A 86 -4.28 21.30 5.08
N ARG A 87 -4.55 21.13 3.78
CA ARG A 87 -4.80 22.25 2.86
C ARG A 87 -5.97 23.10 3.32
N SER A 88 -7.13 22.49 3.60
CA SER A 88 -8.31 23.23 4.05
C SER A 88 -8.09 23.96 5.37
N LEU A 89 -7.26 23.43 6.28
CA LEU A 89 -6.93 24.12 7.53
C LEU A 89 -6.00 25.32 7.32
N ASN A 90 -5.06 25.21 6.37
CA ASN A 90 -4.21 26.34 6.00
C ASN A 90 -5.01 27.44 5.29
N ASP A 91 -5.91 27.07 4.36
CA ASP A 91 -6.74 28.04 3.63
C ASP A 91 -7.65 28.84 4.60
N ASN A 92 -8.20 28.18 5.63
CA ASN A 92 -8.99 28.84 6.68
C ASN A 92 -8.15 29.78 7.57
N TYR A 93 -6.84 29.54 7.71
CA TYR A 93 -5.95 30.39 8.51
C TYR A 93 -5.63 31.71 7.78
N ASP A 94 -5.46 31.66 6.46
CA ASP A 94 -5.18 32.83 5.62
C ASP A 94 -6.38 33.79 5.53
N ASP A 95 -7.61 33.26 5.58
CA ASP A 95 -8.85 34.06 5.60
C ASP A 95 -9.05 34.81 6.94
N VAL A 96 -8.81 34.13 8.08
CA VAL A 96 -8.95 34.74 9.42
C VAL A 96 -7.86 35.80 9.68
N SER A 97 -6.63 35.60 9.18
CA SER A 97 -5.54 36.57 9.29
C SER A 97 -5.84 37.87 8.53
N SER A 98 -6.55 37.76 7.40
CA SER A 98 -6.95 38.91 6.57
C SER A 98 -8.06 39.75 7.21
N THR A 99 -8.93 39.14 8.02
CA THR A 99 -10.02 39.84 8.73
C THR A 99 -9.64 40.48 10.07
N SER A 100 -8.45 40.19 10.61
CA SER A 100 -7.99 40.72 11.91
C SER A 100 -7.13 41.98 11.79
N SER A 101 -6.97 42.54 10.58
CA SER A 101 -6.16 43.73 10.29
C SER A 101 -6.97 44.98 9.92
N GLU A 102 -8.31 44.94 10.07
CA GLU A 102 -9.22 46.11 9.98
C GLU A 102 -9.84 46.42 11.36
#